data_AF-A0AAD5XDM1-F1
#
_entry.id   AF-A0AAD5XDM1-F1
#
_cell.length_a   1.000
_cell.length_b   1.000
_cell.length_c   1.000
_cell.angle_alpha   90.00
_cell.angle_beta   90.00
_cell.angle_gamma   90.00
#
_symmetry.space_group_name_H-M   'P 1'
#
loop_
_entity.id
_entity.type
_entity.pdbx_description
1 polymer ?
#
loop_
_entity_poly.entity_id
_entity_poly.type
_entity_poly.pdbx_seq_one_letter_code
_entity_poly.pdbx_strand_id
1 'polypeptide(L)'
;MEINEQEVTRRKPGPKPKPLPEAERLRKNLEIQRAFRQRKADKITHLEARVAQLQSIVDAKQLDSNSSECDALRQRLLAAESENSILRQSGVAVDFKASFPLAASGNMLPSCNMCKIEKARTLLALGQLQLLSNQVAELQLENQTLKTMFGLDISTPMNDLSPVGYKIDNSMPLSGLFGSAGNFGLNSATCNSSLTFQALNSISLINAPMSFVGKSTVEIYGAPEIEFAIIEIKSIKALKNCIYTILTTVSDKTTYTQFKFKSMQLRAMILDTCDTASKKKVLEILWMINKRNQDHFVGNHIRKIFGLVLDTYEEVDAGAFLPVVILDNIDPEQQAKVSAVRQALLSIFSLRNEAESIENLCFLLFVKKYPPGHEKTKIFKVISITCDLYAKCRESMEDSVN
;
A
#
# COMPACT_ATOMS: atom_id res chain seq x y z
N MET A 1 -21.33 27.49 11.54
CA MET A 1 -21.61 28.40 10.40
C MET A 1 -22.14 27.53 9.29
N GLU A 2 -23.46 27.38 9.21
CA GLU A 2 -24.14 26.66 8.14
C GLU A 2 -24.03 27.48 6.85
N ILE A 3 -23.38 26.91 5.83
CA ILE A 3 -23.36 27.50 4.49
C ILE A 3 -24.61 26.98 3.81
N ASN A 4 -25.63 27.83 3.75
CA ASN A 4 -26.88 27.58 3.07
C ASN A 4 -26.63 27.62 1.55
N GLU A 5 -26.40 26.44 0.94
CA GLU A 5 -26.27 26.28 -0.50
C GLU A 5 -27.64 26.45 -1.17
N GLN A 6 -28.06 27.70 -1.33
CA GLN A 6 -29.22 28.02 -2.15
C GLN A 6 -28.89 27.79 -3.63
N GLU A 7 -29.63 26.85 -4.23
CA GLU A 7 -29.74 26.62 -5.67
C GLU A 7 -29.69 27.93 -6.47
N VAL A 8 -28.58 28.13 -7.18
CA VAL A 8 -28.43 29.20 -8.17
C VAL A 8 -29.24 28.82 -9.41
N THR A 9 -30.56 28.96 -9.31
CA THR A 9 -31.46 28.91 -10.46
C THR A 9 -31.10 30.08 -11.38
N ARG A 10 -30.61 29.75 -12.58
CA ARG A 10 -30.28 30.73 -13.63
C ARG A 10 -31.54 31.46 -14.07
N ARG A 11 -31.87 32.56 -13.38
CA ARG A 11 -32.99 33.44 -13.74
C ARG A 11 -32.72 34.05 -15.12
N LYS A 12 -33.71 33.94 -16.02
CA LYS A 12 -33.68 34.56 -17.34
C LYS A 12 -33.40 36.07 -17.19
N PRO A 13 -32.58 36.67 -18.07
CA PRO A 13 -32.23 38.09 -17.99
C PRO A 13 -33.50 38.93 -18.06
N GLY A 14 -33.83 39.59 -16.95
CA GLY A 14 -34.98 40.48 -16.87
C GLY A 14 -34.81 41.71 -17.78
N PRO A 15 -35.92 42.43 -18.07
CA PRO A 15 -35.86 43.67 -18.83
C PRO A 15 -34.85 44.66 -18.23
N LYS A 16 -34.08 45.34 -19.08
CA LYS A 16 -33.10 46.35 -18.62
C LYS A 16 -33.85 47.45 -17.84
N PRO A 17 -33.46 47.76 -16.59
CA PRO A 17 -34.14 48.77 -15.80
C PRO A 17 -34.04 50.14 -16.48
N LYS A 18 -35.13 50.91 -16.42
CA LYS A 18 -35.18 52.28 -16.94
C LYS A 18 -34.11 53.13 -16.24
N PRO A 19 -33.40 54.02 -16.97
CA PRO A 19 -32.36 54.85 -16.37
C PRO A 19 -32.94 55.74 -15.27
N LEU A 20 -32.36 55.66 -14.08
CA LEU A 20 -32.72 56.49 -12.94
C LEU A 20 -32.36 57.97 -13.20
N PRO A 21 -33.10 58.93 -12.62
CA PRO A 21 -32.74 60.34 -12.63
C PRO A 21 -31.29 60.57 -12.15
N GLU A 22 -30.60 61.54 -12.74
CA GLU A 22 -29.18 61.80 -12.47
C GLU A 22 -28.87 62.06 -10.99
N ALA A 23 -29.70 62.83 -10.31
CA ALA A 23 -29.56 63.10 -8.88
C ALA A 23 -29.65 61.82 -8.03
N GLU A 24 -30.53 60.88 -8.39
CA GLU A 24 -30.67 59.62 -7.68
C GLU A 24 -29.49 58.67 -7.93
N ARG A 25 -28.96 58.66 -9.16
CA ARG A 25 -27.75 57.91 -9.50
C ARG A 25 -26.55 58.40 -8.71
N LEU A 26 -26.36 59.72 -8.61
CA LEU A 26 -25.27 60.30 -7.82
C LEU A 26 -25.37 59.91 -6.35
N ARG A 27 -26.57 59.99 -5.75
CA ARG A 27 -26.81 59.60 -4.36
C ARG A 27 -26.48 58.12 -4.12
N LYS A 28 -26.96 57.22 -4.98
CA LYS A 28 -26.66 55.78 -4.90
C LYS A 28 -25.17 55.48 -5.06
N ASN A 29 -24.48 56.17 -5.96
CA ASN A 29 -23.04 56.02 -6.14
C ASN A 29 -22.25 56.42 -4.88
N LEU A 30 -22.64 57.53 -4.24
CA LEU A 30 -22.03 57.96 -2.97
C LEU A 30 -22.29 56.96 -1.84
N GLU A 31 -23.51 56.43 -1.75
CA GLU A 31 -23.88 55.41 -0.77
C GLU A 31 -23.10 54.11 -0.97
N ILE A 32 -22.98 53.64 -2.22
CA ILE A 32 -22.15 52.48 -2.58
C ILE A 32 -20.69 52.72 -2.23
N GLN A 33 -20.15 53.91 -2.50
CA GLN A 33 -18.78 54.26 -2.13
C GLN A 33 -18.57 54.27 -0.62
N ARG A 34 -19.52 54.81 0.16
CA ARG A 34 -19.48 54.78 1.63
C ARG A 34 -19.49 53.35 2.15
N ALA A 35 -20.41 52.51 1.66
CA ALA A 35 -20.49 51.10 2.03
C ALA A 35 -19.21 50.34 1.64
N PHE A 36 -18.60 50.65 0.49
CA PHE A 36 -17.33 50.06 0.09
C PHE A 36 -16.18 50.46 1.01
N ARG A 37 -16.08 51.75 1.38
CA ARG A 37 -15.06 52.23 2.34
C ARG A 37 -15.23 51.59 3.71
N GLN A 38 -16.46 51.44 4.18
CA GLN A 38 -16.77 50.76 5.43
C GLN A 38 -16.32 49.30 5.40
N ARG A 39 -16.73 48.51 4.40
CA ARG A 39 -16.26 47.10 4.25
C ARG A 39 -14.75 46.98 4.18
N LYS A 40 -14.07 47.94 3.56
CA LYS A 40 -12.60 47.97 3.50
C LYS A 40 -11.99 48.25 4.88
N ALA A 41 -12.55 49.19 5.64
CA ALA A 41 -12.12 49.46 7.01
C ALA A 41 -12.32 48.24 7.92
N ASP A 42 -13.49 47.62 7.87
CA ASP A 42 -13.81 46.41 8.66
C ASP A 42 -12.87 45.23 8.33
N LYS A 43 -12.47 45.10 7.06
CA LYS A 43 -11.49 44.08 6.65
C LYS A 43 -10.10 44.37 7.20
N ILE A 44 -9.68 45.64 7.23
CA ILE A 44 -8.38 46.03 7.76
C ILE A 44 -8.35 45.75 9.27
N THR A 45 -9.36 46.16 10.03
CA THR A 45 -9.43 45.91 11.48
C THR A 45 -9.44 44.41 11.80
N HIS A 46 -10.16 43.60 11.02
CA HIS A 46 -10.13 42.14 11.16
C HIS A 46 -8.74 41.54 10.88
N LEU A 47 -8.02 42.04 9.87
CA LEU A 47 -6.65 41.58 9.56
C LEU A 47 -5.66 41.98 10.65
N GLU A 48 -5.77 43.20 11.18
CA GLU A 48 -4.94 43.69 12.30
C GLU A 48 -5.16 42.84 13.56
N ALA A 49 -6.41 42.51 13.89
CA ALA A 49 -6.73 41.61 15.00
C ALA A 49 -6.11 40.22 14.81
N ARG A 50 -6.13 39.68 13.58
CA ARG A 50 -5.54 38.38 13.27
C ARG A 50 -4.01 38.38 13.33
N VAL A 51 -3.37 39.48 12.92
CA VAL A 51 -1.92 39.66 13.09
C VAL A 51 -1.56 39.69 14.57
N ALA A 52 -2.29 40.44 15.40
CA ALA A 52 -2.07 40.46 16.84
C ALA A 52 -2.25 39.06 17.49
N GLN A 53 -3.28 38.32 17.07
CA GLN A 53 -3.48 36.93 17.52
C GLN A 53 -2.31 36.03 17.13
N LEU A 54 -1.86 36.07 15.87
CA LEU A 54 -0.71 35.26 15.43
C LEU A 54 0.57 35.64 16.16
N GLN A 55 0.80 36.92 16.41
CA GLN A 55 1.93 37.41 17.19
C GLN A 55 1.92 36.82 18.61
N SER A 56 0.77 36.84 19.30
CA SER A 56 0.64 36.24 20.63
C SER A 56 0.91 34.73 20.65
N ILE A 57 0.56 34.00 19.58
CA ILE A 57 0.86 32.57 19.46
C ILE A 57 2.35 32.34 19.25
N VAL A 58 3.02 33.18 18.47
CA VAL A 58 4.47 33.10 18.26
C VAL A 58 5.20 33.39 19.57
N ASP A 59 4.81 34.44 20.30
CA ASP A 59 5.41 34.82 21.57
C ASP A 59 5.19 33.72 22.63
N ALA A 60 3.98 33.13 22.68
CA ALA A 60 3.69 31.98 23.54
C ALA A 60 4.53 30.75 23.19
N LYS A 61 4.73 30.45 21.90
CA LYS A 61 5.55 29.32 21.45
C LYS A 61 7.06 29.54 21.60
N GLN A 62 7.54 30.79 21.55
CA GLN A 62 8.94 31.10 21.82
C GLN A 62 9.29 30.88 23.30
N LEU A 63 8.33 31.07 24.22
CA LEU A 63 8.51 30.72 25.64
C LEU A 63 8.65 29.20 25.84
N ASP A 64 7.91 28.39 25.07
CA ASP A 64 8.04 26.92 25.09
C ASP A 64 9.32 26.41 24.40
N SER A 65 9.99 27.24 23.57
CA SER A 65 11.23 26.87 22.88
C SER A 65 12.46 26.81 23.80
N ASN A 66 12.34 27.34 25.02
CA ASN A 66 13.30 27.16 26.11
C ASN A 66 12.97 25.95 27.01
N SER A 67 12.02 25.11 26.58
CA SER A 67 11.71 23.84 27.22
C SER A 67 12.93 22.92 27.20
N SER A 68 13.24 22.31 28.34
CA SER A 68 14.24 21.26 28.51
C SER A 68 14.11 20.11 27.49
N GLU A 69 12.93 19.96 26.87
CA GLU A 69 12.68 19.01 25.80
C GLU A 69 13.43 19.37 24.50
N CYS A 70 13.58 20.65 24.15
CA CYS A 70 14.36 21.07 22.98
C CYS A 70 15.84 20.73 23.16
N ASP A 71 16.38 20.93 24.36
CA ASP A 71 17.75 20.56 24.68
C ASP A 71 17.92 19.03 24.73
N ALA A 72 16.94 18.31 25.26
CA ALA A 72 16.92 16.84 25.23
C ALA A 72 16.90 16.30 23.78
N LEU A 73 16.12 16.91 22.90
CA LEU A 73 16.07 16.55 21.48
C LEU A 73 17.39 16.89 20.77
N ARG A 74 18.01 18.03 21.07
CA ARG A 74 19.35 18.38 20.56
C ARG A 74 20.40 17.37 21.01
N GLN A 75 20.39 16.96 22.28
CA GLN A 75 21.30 15.92 22.79
C GLN A 75 21.07 14.58 22.10
N ARG A 76 19.82 14.16 21.89
CA ARG A 76 19.51 12.93 21.14
C ARG A 76 20.00 12.99 19.69
N LEU A 77 19.89 14.16 19.06
CA LEU A 77 20.37 14.37 17.69
C LEU A 77 21.89 14.23 17.62
N LEU A 78 22.63 14.86 18.54
CA LEU A 78 24.09 14.72 18.65
C LEU A 78 24.52 13.26 18.93
N ALA A 79 23.79 12.56 19.81
CA ALA A 79 24.06 11.16 20.10
C ALA A 79 23.88 10.28 18.84
N ALA A 80 22.78 10.47 18.10
CA ALA A 80 22.52 9.74 16.87
C ALA A 80 23.56 10.05 15.77
N GLU A 81 24.02 11.30 15.66
CA GLU A 81 25.10 11.67 14.73
C GLU A 81 26.42 10.99 15.08
N SER A 82 26.75 10.90 16.38
CA SER A 82 27.95 10.20 16.85
C SER A 82 27.90 8.69 16.56
N GLU A 83 26.75 8.05 16.77
CA GLU A 83 26.53 6.64 16.44
C GLU A 83 26.67 6.41 14.92
N ASN A 84 26.09 7.28 14.10
CA ASN A 84 26.22 7.22 12.65
C ASN A 84 27.70 7.35 12.22
N SER A 85 28.48 8.20 12.88
CA SER A 85 29.91 8.33 12.64
C SER A 85 30.68 7.05 12.98
N ILE A 86 30.36 6.40 14.09
CA ILE A 86 30.99 5.13 14.50
C ILE A 86 30.64 4.03 13.48
N LEU A 87 29.38 3.92 13.06
CA LEU A 87 28.93 2.95 12.05
C LEU A 87 29.63 3.15 10.69
N ARG A 88 29.93 4.39 10.31
CA ARG A 88 30.72 4.69 9.11
C ARG A 88 32.18 4.26 9.26
N GLN A 89 32.75 4.37 10.45
CA GLN A 89 34.15 3.98 10.72
C GLN A 89 34.31 2.46 10.84
N SER A 90 33.31 1.73 11.33
CA SER A 90 33.36 0.27 11.52
C SER A 90 33.19 -0.55 10.24
N GLY A 91 33.37 0.05 9.06
CA GLY A 91 33.27 -0.65 7.77
C GLY A 91 31.84 -1.00 7.37
N VAL A 92 30.84 -0.70 8.20
CA VAL A 92 29.41 -0.65 7.81
C VAL A 92 29.11 0.68 7.10
N ALA A 93 30.07 1.17 6.31
CA ALA A 93 29.85 2.26 5.40
C ALA A 93 29.09 1.70 4.19
N VAL A 94 27.77 1.53 4.35
CA VAL A 94 26.88 1.58 3.20
C VAL A 94 27.04 2.99 2.65
N ASP A 95 27.93 3.16 1.68
CA ASP A 95 28.09 4.44 0.99
C ASP A 95 26.83 4.65 0.15
N PHE A 96 25.84 5.26 0.81
CA PHE A 96 24.60 5.65 0.20
C PHE A 96 24.88 6.55 -1.01
N LYS A 97 25.92 7.41 -0.98
CA LYS A 97 26.27 8.25 -2.14
C LYS A 97 26.83 7.45 -3.32
N ALA A 98 27.54 6.35 -3.10
CA ALA A 98 27.96 5.44 -4.18
C ALA A 98 26.80 4.57 -4.68
N SER A 99 25.85 4.24 -3.80
CA SER A 99 24.66 3.41 -4.09
C SER A 99 23.46 4.21 -4.66
N PHE A 100 23.54 5.53 -4.58
CA PHE A 100 22.73 6.49 -5.30
C PHE A 100 23.62 7.07 -6.40
N PRO A 101 23.63 6.54 -7.64
CA PRO A 101 24.14 7.34 -8.74
C PRO A 101 23.33 8.64 -8.72
N LEU A 102 23.95 9.73 -8.25
CA LEU A 102 23.44 11.07 -8.46
C LEU A 102 23.44 11.23 -9.97
N ALA A 103 22.28 10.97 -10.56
CA ALA A 103 22.03 11.18 -11.96
C ALA A 103 22.35 12.65 -12.24
N ALA A 104 23.47 12.88 -12.92
CA ALA A 104 23.81 14.16 -13.52
C ALA A 104 22.80 14.59 -14.61
N SER A 105 21.77 13.78 -14.89
CA SER A 105 20.64 14.14 -15.75
C SER A 105 19.45 14.63 -14.91
N GLY A 106 19.19 15.93 -14.98
CA GLY A 106 18.32 16.67 -14.05
C GLY A 106 16.82 16.44 -14.16
N ASN A 107 16.32 15.20 -14.17
CA ASN A 107 14.88 14.90 -14.17
C ASN A 107 14.48 13.62 -13.40
N MET A 108 15.14 13.30 -12.29
CA MET A 108 14.67 12.23 -11.40
C MET A 108 13.77 12.80 -10.29
N LEU A 109 12.49 12.41 -10.34
CA LEU A 109 11.49 12.71 -9.32
C LEU A 109 11.90 12.14 -7.94
N PRO A 110 11.57 12.83 -6.85
CA PRO A 110 11.95 12.42 -5.50
C PRO A 110 11.37 11.04 -5.15
N SER A 111 12.24 10.09 -4.79
CA SER A 111 11.81 8.77 -4.33
C SER A 111 11.04 8.86 -3.00
N CYS A 112 10.00 8.04 -2.87
CA CYS A 112 9.11 8.02 -1.71
C CYS A 112 9.87 7.61 -0.43
N ASN A 113 9.45 8.11 0.74
CA ASN A 113 10.15 7.80 2.00
C ASN A 113 10.17 6.30 2.32
N MET A 114 9.09 5.58 2.02
CA MET A 114 9.04 4.12 2.20
C MET A 114 10.01 3.38 1.27
N CYS A 115 10.10 3.82 0.01
CA CYS A 115 11.03 3.31 -0.99
C CYS A 115 12.49 3.54 -0.55
N LYS A 116 12.77 4.71 0.06
CA LYS A 116 14.08 5.03 0.65
C LYS A 116 14.40 4.14 1.85
N ILE A 117 13.42 3.89 2.73
CA ILE A 117 13.58 3.00 3.90
C ILE A 117 13.82 1.55 3.44
N GLU A 118 13.04 1.04 2.50
CA GLU A 118 13.16 -0.34 2.04
C GLU A 118 14.47 -0.54 1.26
N LYS A 119 14.89 0.44 0.46
CA LYS A 119 16.21 0.45 -0.17
C LYS A 119 17.34 0.51 0.86
N ALA A 120 17.19 1.30 1.93
CA ALA A 120 18.16 1.34 3.03
C ALA A 120 18.25 0.00 3.76
N ARG A 121 17.11 -0.66 4.05
CA ARG A 121 17.08 -2.02 4.61
C ARG A 121 17.80 -3.02 3.71
N THR A 122 17.54 -2.96 2.40
CA THR A 122 18.18 -3.84 1.42
C THR A 122 19.69 -3.64 1.41
N LEU A 123 20.17 -2.39 1.44
CA LEU A 123 21.60 -2.10 1.49
C LEU A 123 22.26 -2.54 2.80
N LEU A 124 21.57 -2.38 3.94
CA LEU A 124 22.04 -2.91 5.23
C LEU A 124 22.15 -4.44 5.22
N ALA A 125 21.13 -5.13 4.69
CA ALA A 125 21.16 -6.58 4.55
C ALA A 125 22.31 -7.04 3.64
N LEU A 126 22.58 -6.31 2.55
CA LEU A 126 23.70 -6.59 1.66
C LEU A 126 25.06 -6.41 2.35
N GLY A 127 25.21 -5.36 3.16
CA GLY A 127 26.41 -5.15 3.98
C GLY A 127 26.62 -6.28 4.99
N GLN A 128 25.55 -6.75 5.65
CA GLN A 128 25.62 -7.90 6.57
C GLN A 128 26.02 -9.19 5.84
N LEU A 129 25.47 -9.44 4.65
CA LEU A 129 25.84 -10.60 3.83
C LEU A 129 27.32 -10.57 3.43
N GLN A 130 27.85 -9.40 3.08
CA GLN A 130 29.27 -9.25 2.75
C GLN A 130 30.17 -9.52 3.96
N LEU A 131 29.78 -9.03 5.14
CA LEU A 131 30.51 -9.29 6.38
C LEU A 131 30.53 -10.78 6.74
N LEU A 132 29.37 -11.45 6.67
CA LEU A 132 29.28 -12.89 6.89
C LEU A 132 30.08 -13.69 5.85
N SER A 133 30.07 -13.25 4.59
CA SER A 133 30.88 -13.87 3.52
C SER A 133 32.37 -13.78 3.82
N ASN A 134 32.84 -12.64 4.32
CA ASN A 134 34.25 -12.46 4.71
C ASN A 134 34.61 -13.35 5.90
N GLN A 135 33.75 -13.44 6.92
CA GLN A 135 33.96 -14.33 8.06
C GLN A 135 34.04 -15.80 7.64
N VAL A 136 33.18 -16.24 6.71
CA VAL A 136 33.24 -17.60 6.16
C VAL A 136 34.57 -17.83 5.42
N ALA A 137 35.05 -16.86 4.65
CA ALA A 137 36.34 -16.95 3.96
C ALA A 137 37.52 -17.04 4.96
N GLU A 138 37.49 -16.26 6.03
CA GLU A 138 38.50 -16.31 7.11
C GLU A 138 38.51 -17.68 7.80
N LEU A 139 37.34 -18.21 8.16
CA LEU A 139 37.21 -19.55 8.77
C LEU A 139 37.61 -20.68 7.82
N GLN A 140 37.41 -20.51 6.51
CA GLN A 140 37.88 -21.46 5.50
C GLN A 140 39.40 -21.44 5.39
N LEU A 141 40.02 -20.26 5.42
CA LEU A 141 41.48 -20.11 5.43
C LEU A 141 42.09 -20.70 6.70
N GLU A 142 41.47 -20.48 7.86
CA GLU A 142 41.89 -21.08 9.13
C GLU A 142 41.80 -22.60 9.06
N ASN A 143 40.69 -23.16 8.54
CA ASN A 143 40.56 -24.60 8.33
C ASN A 143 41.62 -25.16 7.38
N GLN A 144 41.93 -24.47 6.29
CA GLN A 144 43.02 -24.89 5.39
C GLN A 144 44.37 -24.87 6.11
N THR A 145 44.64 -23.82 6.88
CA THR A 145 45.87 -23.69 7.67
C THR A 145 45.98 -24.84 8.67
N LEU A 146 44.92 -25.14 9.43
CA LEU A 146 44.90 -26.27 10.35
C LEU A 146 45.09 -27.61 9.62
N LYS A 147 44.43 -27.83 8.48
CA LYS A 147 44.63 -29.05 7.67
C LYS A 147 46.08 -29.23 7.25
N THR A 148 46.73 -28.15 6.79
CA THR A 148 48.16 -28.19 6.42
C THR A 148 49.06 -28.43 7.62
N MET A 149 48.79 -27.82 8.78
CA MET A 149 49.57 -28.01 10.01
C MET A 149 49.47 -29.43 10.56
N PHE A 150 48.30 -30.06 10.47
CA PHE A 150 48.07 -31.43 10.97
C PHE A 150 48.32 -32.52 9.93
N GLY A 151 48.79 -32.17 8.72
CA GLY A 151 49.00 -33.14 7.64
C GLY A 151 47.72 -33.86 7.21
N LEU A 152 46.55 -33.25 7.42
CA LEU A 152 45.23 -33.78 7.07
C LEU A 152 44.87 -33.48 5.61
N ASP A 153 45.85 -33.44 4.72
CA ASP A 153 45.62 -33.34 3.27
C ASP A 153 45.02 -34.66 2.77
N ILE A 154 43.73 -34.84 3.04
CA ILE A 154 42.87 -35.85 2.41
C ILE A 154 42.60 -35.36 0.98
N SER A 155 43.66 -35.32 0.18
CA SER A 155 43.59 -35.24 -1.27
C SER A 155 43.55 -36.66 -1.86
N THR A 156 42.86 -37.59 -1.19
CA THR A 156 42.38 -38.79 -1.85
C THR A 156 41.20 -38.39 -2.74
N PRO A 157 41.32 -38.45 -4.07
CA PRO A 157 40.19 -38.16 -4.94
C PRO A 157 39.09 -39.17 -4.64
N MET A 158 37.93 -38.68 -4.20
CA MET A 158 36.68 -39.41 -3.98
C MET A 158 36.05 -39.88 -5.31
N ASN A 159 36.84 -40.45 -6.22
CA ASN A 159 36.40 -40.82 -7.56
C ASN A 159 36.18 -42.32 -7.80
N ASP A 160 36.49 -43.21 -6.84
CA ASP A 160 36.23 -44.66 -7.04
C ASP A 160 35.85 -45.38 -5.73
N LEU A 161 34.72 -44.98 -5.13
CA LEU A 161 33.99 -45.85 -4.21
C LEU A 161 32.67 -46.25 -4.84
N SER A 162 32.73 -47.29 -5.68
CA SER A 162 31.60 -48.19 -5.91
C SER A 162 31.00 -48.62 -4.56
N PRO A 163 29.66 -48.73 -4.44
CA PRO A 163 29.01 -49.03 -3.17
C PRO A 163 29.37 -50.44 -2.72
N VAL A 164 30.38 -50.57 -1.86
CA VAL A 164 30.65 -51.80 -1.13
C VAL A 164 29.50 -51.97 -0.15
N GLY A 165 28.62 -52.92 -0.44
CA GLY A 165 27.51 -53.30 0.41
C GLY A 165 28.01 -53.82 1.75
N TYR A 166 28.13 -52.93 2.74
CA TYR A 166 28.23 -53.34 4.13
C TYR A 166 26.84 -53.76 4.61
N LYS A 167 26.64 -55.08 4.71
CA LYS A 167 25.61 -55.65 5.57
C LYS A 167 25.92 -55.22 7.00
N ILE A 168 25.07 -54.36 7.55
CA ILE A 168 25.05 -54.06 8.98
C ILE A 168 24.32 -55.21 9.64
N ASP A 169 25.08 -56.15 10.22
CA ASP A 169 24.54 -57.12 11.15
C ASP A 169 24.29 -56.42 12.49
N ASN A 170 23.00 -56.25 12.80
CA ASN A 170 22.49 -55.75 14.07
C ASN A 170 22.71 -56.79 15.17
N SER A 171 23.89 -56.82 15.79
CA SER A 171 24.04 -57.42 17.12
C SER A 171 25.32 -56.98 17.81
N MET A 172 25.24 -55.93 18.62
CA MET A 172 25.86 -55.88 19.96
C MET A 172 25.39 -54.63 20.74
N PRO A 173 25.07 -54.76 22.04
CA PRO A 173 24.61 -53.65 22.87
C PRO A 173 25.82 -52.92 23.46
N LEU A 174 26.07 -51.68 23.05
CA LEU A 174 27.07 -50.83 23.68
C LEU A 174 26.40 -49.98 24.77
N SER A 175 26.23 -50.61 25.93
CA SER A 175 25.93 -49.92 27.18
C SER A 175 27.21 -49.32 27.75
N GLY A 176 27.22 -48.01 27.93
CA GLY A 176 28.08 -47.35 28.93
C GLY A 176 29.34 -46.68 28.41
N LEU A 177 29.21 -45.45 27.91
CA LEU A 177 30.19 -44.39 28.15
C LEU A 177 29.57 -43.05 27.72
N PHE A 178 28.96 -42.32 28.65
CA PHE A 178 28.88 -40.85 28.74
C PHE A 178 27.80 -40.50 29.76
N GLY A 179 28.25 -40.42 31.02
CA GLY A 179 27.48 -39.87 32.11
C GLY A 179 27.45 -38.34 32.05
N SER A 180 26.24 -37.83 32.22
CA SER A 180 25.81 -36.64 32.96
C SER A 180 26.83 -35.67 33.56
N ALA A 181 26.42 -34.39 33.50
CA ALA A 181 26.72 -33.26 34.39
C ALA A 181 27.67 -32.19 33.84
N GLY A 182 27.05 -31.12 33.32
CA GLY A 182 27.70 -29.88 32.94
C GLY A 182 26.68 -28.78 32.71
N ASN A 183 26.04 -28.32 33.80
CA ASN A 183 25.34 -27.04 33.86
C ASN A 183 26.27 -25.93 33.36
N PHE A 184 26.01 -25.41 32.16
CA PHE A 184 26.46 -24.08 31.76
C PHE A 184 25.23 -23.29 31.35
N GLY A 185 24.75 -22.50 32.30
CA GLY A 185 23.76 -21.45 32.05
C GLY A 185 24.37 -20.41 31.13
N LEU A 186 23.87 -20.36 29.90
CA LEU A 186 23.87 -19.15 29.10
C LEU A 186 22.45 -18.64 29.07
N ASN A 187 22.28 -17.46 29.66
CA ASN A 187 21.05 -16.70 29.71
C ASN A 187 20.48 -16.55 28.29
N SER A 188 19.46 -17.34 27.98
CA SER A 188 18.56 -17.07 26.88
C SER A 188 17.78 -15.81 27.24
N ALA A 189 18.29 -14.67 26.77
CA ALA A 189 17.52 -13.45 26.71
C ALA A 189 16.27 -13.75 25.87
N THR A 190 15.14 -13.80 26.56
CA THR A 190 13.79 -13.78 26.02
C THR A 190 13.67 -12.70 24.96
N CYS A 191 13.80 -13.08 23.70
CA CYS A 191 13.33 -12.29 22.58
C CYS A 191 11.80 -12.29 22.63
N ASN A 192 11.24 -11.31 23.33
CA ASN A 192 9.85 -10.91 23.23
C ASN A 192 9.59 -10.34 21.82
N SER A 193 9.36 -11.22 20.84
CA SER A 193 8.91 -10.88 19.48
C SER A 193 7.38 -10.92 19.33
N SER A 194 6.63 -10.79 20.43
CA SER A 194 5.15 -10.87 20.44
C SER A 194 4.43 -9.52 20.58
N LEU A 195 5.14 -8.38 20.53
CA LEU A 195 4.53 -7.05 20.76
C LEU A 195 4.46 -6.13 19.54
N THR A 196 4.92 -6.54 18.36
CA THR A 196 4.93 -5.68 17.16
C THR A 196 3.82 -5.95 16.14
N PHE A 197 3.03 -7.02 16.29
CA PHE A 197 1.97 -7.32 15.31
C PHE A 197 0.57 -6.79 15.68
N GLN A 198 0.30 -6.51 16.96
CA GLN A 198 -0.98 -5.91 17.39
C GLN A 198 -1.07 -4.38 17.20
N ALA A 199 0.06 -3.69 16.99
CA ALA A 199 0.08 -2.25 16.79
C ALA A 199 -0.29 -1.80 15.35
N LEU A 200 -0.42 -2.74 14.40
CA LEU A 200 -0.79 -2.43 13.01
C LEU A 200 -2.28 -2.57 12.72
N ASN A 201 -3.05 -3.24 13.59
CA ASN A 201 -4.50 -3.39 13.42
C ASN A 201 -5.33 -2.22 14.00
N SER A 202 -4.67 -1.23 14.59
CA SER A 202 -5.29 -0.03 15.16
C SER A 202 -4.69 1.27 14.62
N ILE A 203 -4.07 1.24 13.44
CA ILE A 203 -3.81 2.48 12.69
C ILE A 203 -5.18 3.07 12.35
N SER A 204 -5.54 4.09 13.12
CA SER A 204 -6.65 5.00 12.86
C SER A 204 -6.50 5.58 11.45
N LEU A 205 -7.12 4.91 10.47
CA LEU A 205 -7.33 5.40 9.10
C LEU A 205 -8.07 6.75 9.03
N ILE A 206 -8.63 7.18 10.16
CA ILE A 206 -9.34 8.46 10.33
C ILE A 206 -8.38 9.66 10.43
N ASN A 207 -7.08 9.44 10.69
CA ASN A 207 -6.08 10.51 10.82
C ASN A 207 -5.07 10.58 9.67
N ALA A 208 -5.44 10.13 8.46
CA ALA A 208 -4.61 10.37 7.28
C ALA A 208 -4.47 11.89 7.08
N PRO A 209 -3.25 12.47 7.11
CA PRO A 209 -3.09 13.91 7.06
C PRO A 209 -3.67 14.45 5.75
N MET A 210 -4.54 15.47 5.86
CA MET A 210 -5.16 16.23 4.75
C MET A 210 -4.16 16.69 3.67
N SER A 211 -2.85 16.64 3.95
CA SER A 211 -1.73 16.86 3.01
C SER A 211 -1.70 15.96 1.76
N PHE A 212 -2.52 14.91 1.70
CA PHE A 212 -2.61 14.02 0.54
C PHE A 212 -3.68 14.43 -0.47
N VAL A 213 -4.63 15.31 -0.11
CA VAL A 213 -5.71 15.77 -1.01
C VAL A 213 -5.11 16.50 -2.21
N GLY A 214 -5.45 16.07 -3.44
CA GLY A 214 -4.97 16.67 -4.69
C GLY A 214 -3.71 16.06 -5.31
N LYS A 215 -2.89 15.31 -4.55
CA LYS A 215 -1.67 14.69 -5.10
C LYS A 215 -1.97 13.41 -5.85
N SER A 216 -1.35 13.18 -7.01
CA SER A 216 -1.52 11.93 -7.77
C SER A 216 -0.97 10.72 -6.99
N THR A 217 -1.46 9.50 -7.26
CA THR A 217 -0.91 8.27 -6.65
C THR A 217 0.58 8.10 -6.95
N VAL A 218 1.05 8.65 -8.07
CA VAL A 218 2.48 8.68 -8.43
C VAL A 218 3.24 9.68 -7.56
N GLU A 219 2.67 10.83 -7.22
CA GLU A 219 3.29 11.78 -6.29
C GLU A 219 3.34 11.27 -4.85
N ILE A 220 2.35 10.48 -4.44
CA ILE A 220 2.27 9.96 -3.07
C ILE A 220 3.21 8.75 -2.88
N TYR A 221 3.18 7.81 -3.84
CA TYR A 221 3.81 6.51 -3.69
C TYR A 221 5.01 6.31 -4.63
N GLY A 222 5.25 7.19 -5.60
CA GLY A 222 6.28 7.03 -6.63
C GLY A 222 5.76 6.42 -7.94
N ALA A 223 6.64 6.17 -8.91
CA ALA A 223 6.25 5.40 -10.09
C ALA A 223 6.13 3.91 -9.72
N PRO A 224 5.12 3.19 -10.22
CA PRO A 224 4.97 1.77 -9.94
C PRO A 224 6.17 0.98 -10.48
N GLU A 225 6.60 -0.02 -9.71
CA GLU A 225 7.69 -0.91 -10.09
C GLU A 225 7.18 -1.95 -11.07
N ILE A 226 7.52 -1.75 -12.34
CA ILE A 226 7.03 -2.58 -13.45
C ILE A 226 8.15 -3.11 -14.34
N GLU A 227 9.34 -2.49 -14.28
CA GLU A 227 10.48 -2.80 -15.15
C GLU A 227 10.97 -4.24 -14.96
N PHE A 228 11.04 -4.71 -13.71
CA PHE A 228 11.42 -6.09 -13.41
C PHE A 228 10.48 -7.08 -14.11
N ALA A 229 9.18 -6.82 -14.06
CA ALA A 229 8.19 -7.69 -14.65
C ALA A 229 8.20 -7.65 -16.17
N ILE A 230 8.51 -6.50 -16.79
CA ILE A 230 8.71 -6.41 -18.24
C ILE A 230 9.89 -7.29 -18.66
N ILE A 231 11.01 -7.21 -17.93
CA ILE A 231 12.21 -8.03 -18.22
C ILE A 231 11.87 -9.51 -18.06
N GLU A 232 11.20 -9.87 -16.98
CA GLU A 232 10.89 -11.27 -16.66
C GLU A 232 9.85 -11.88 -17.61
N ILE A 233 8.81 -11.12 -17.99
CA ILE A 233 7.83 -11.54 -19.00
C ILE A 233 8.51 -11.71 -20.37
N LYS A 234 9.42 -10.81 -20.75
CA LYS A 234 10.19 -10.93 -22.01
C LYS A 234 11.15 -12.12 -22.03
N SER A 235 11.56 -12.62 -20.85
CA SER A 235 12.39 -13.82 -20.76
C SER A 235 11.64 -15.12 -21.10
N ILE A 236 10.29 -15.10 -21.07
CA ILE A 236 9.45 -16.25 -21.40
C ILE A 236 9.46 -16.45 -22.92
N LYS A 237 9.95 -17.61 -23.38
CA LYS A 237 10.12 -17.90 -24.83
C LYS A 237 8.83 -17.68 -25.64
N ALA A 238 7.68 -18.08 -25.11
CA ALA A 238 6.37 -17.92 -25.75
C ALA A 238 5.97 -16.44 -25.96
N LEU A 239 6.54 -15.52 -25.18
CA LEU A 239 6.20 -14.09 -25.19
C LEU A 239 7.31 -13.21 -25.77
N LYS A 240 8.40 -13.80 -26.28
CA LYS A 240 9.58 -13.05 -26.77
C LYS A 240 9.23 -12.04 -27.89
N ASN A 241 8.21 -12.35 -28.68
CA ASN A 241 7.75 -11.50 -29.79
C ASN A 241 6.46 -10.72 -29.48
N CYS A 242 5.92 -10.83 -28.26
CA CYS A 242 4.73 -10.08 -27.88
C CYS A 242 5.09 -8.61 -27.64
N ILE A 243 4.63 -7.72 -28.54
CA ILE A 243 4.72 -6.25 -28.42
C ILE A 243 3.64 -5.74 -27.44
N TYR A 244 3.47 -6.41 -26.32
CA TYR A 244 2.54 -5.94 -25.30
C TYR A 244 3.36 -5.13 -24.29
N THR A 245 3.41 -3.81 -24.46
CA THR A 245 3.87 -2.85 -23.44
C THR A 245 2.76 -2.68 -22.41
N ILE A 246 2.68 -3.64 -21.48
CA ILE A 246 1.53 -3.90 -20.59
C ILE A 246 1.41 -2.89 -19.45
N LEU A 247 2.50 -2.22 -19.15
CA LEU A 247 2.67 -1.49 -17.92
C LEU A 247 3.05 -0.06 -18.30
N THR A 248 2.14 0.66 -18.93
CA THR A 248 2.27 2.12 -19.03
C THR A 248 1.60 2.73 -17.82
N THR A 249 2.25 3.71 -17.20
CA THR A 249 1.67 4.47 -16.09
C THR A 249 0.60 5.40 -16.66
N VAL A 250 -0.61 5.34 -16.08
CA VAL A 250 -1.71 6.23 -16.46
C VAL A 250 -1.94 7.23 -15.34
N SER A 251 -1.75 8.51 -15.65
CA SER A 251 -1.87 9.62 -14.71
C SER A 251 -3.30 10.16 -14.60
N ASP A 252 -4.15 10.01 -15.62
CA ASP A 252 -5.50 10.56 -15.63
C ASP A 252 -6.58 9.53 -15.18
N LYS A 253 -7.47 10.00 -14.30
CA LYS A 253 -8.59 9.26 -13.67
C LYS A 253 -9.59 8.73 -14.70
N THR A 254 -9.87 9.46 -15.77
CA THR A 254 -10.82 9.02 -16.81
C THR A 254 -10.22 7.90 -17.67
N THR A 255 -8.93 8.03 -18.01
CA THR A 255 -8.16 7.02 -18.71
C THR A 255 -7.89 5.77 -17.87
N TYR A 256 -7.92 5.87 -16.54
CA TYR A 256 -7.67 4.73 -15.65
C TYR A 256 -8.65 3.58 -15.84
N THR A 257 -9.95 3.87 -16.00
CA THR A 257 -10.95 2.81 -16.17
C THR A 257 -10.76 2.11 -17.52
N GLN A 258 -10.54 2.87 -18.59
CA GLN A 258 -10.20 2.33 -19.91
C GLN A 258 -8.90 1.52 -19.87
N PHE A 259 -7.91 2.00 -19.12
CA PHE A 259 -6.64 1.30 -18.92
C PHE A 259 -6.82 0.00 -18.14
N LYS A 260 -7.68 -0.03 -17.12
CA LYS A 260 -7.99 -1.26 -16.36
C LYS A 260 -8.58 -2.34 -17.27
N PHE A 261 -9.54 -1.97 -18.12
CA PHE A 261 -10.11 -2.91 -19.11
C PHE A 261 -9.08 -3.36 -20.14
N LYS A 262 -8.30 -2.42 -20.72
CA LYS A 262 -7.22 -2.76 -21.64
C LYS A 262 -6.17 -3.67 -20.99
N SER A 263 -5.79 -3.39 -19.74
CA SER A 263 -4.85 -4.21 -18.96
C SER A 263 -5.39 -5.62 -18.71
N MET A 264 -6.68 -5.76 -18.36
CA MET A 264 -7.31 -7.08 -18.24
C MET A 264 -7.34 -7.84 -19.56
N GLN A 265 -7.73 -7.18 -20.65
CA GLN A 265 -7.75 -7.79 -21.99
C GLN A 265 -6.34 -8.25 -22.38
N LEU A 266 -5.33 -7.42 -22.16
CA LEU A 266 -3.94 -7.75 -22.45
C LEU A 266 -3.47 -8.93 -21.61
N ARG A 267 -3.78 -8.97 -20.30
CA ARG A 267 -3.48 -10.10 -19.42
C ARG A 267 -4.09 -11.40 -19.94
N ALA A 268 -5.34 -11.36 -20.41
CA ALA A 268 -5.98 -12.52 -21.04
C ALA A 268 -5.20 -12.95 -22.30
N MET A 269 -4.84 -12.01 -23.18
CA MET A 269 -4.06 -12.32 -24.39
C MET A 269 -2.68 -12.91 -24.09
N ILE A 270 -1.96 -12.42 -23.09
CA ILE A 270 -0.67 -13.02 -22.66
C ILE A 270 -0.91 -14.46 -22.23
N LEU A 271 -1.91 -14.70 -21.40
CA LEU A 271 -2.19 -16.01 -20.86
C LEU A 271 -2.60 -16.96 -21.99
N ASP A 272 -3.42 -16.52 -22.94
CA ASP A 272 -3.83 -17.32 -24.09
C ASP A 272 -2.66 -17.68 -25.02
N THR A 273 -1.64 -16.82 -25.10
CA THR A 273 -0.43 -17.08 -25.91
C THR A 273 0.53 -18.07 -25.23
N CYS A 274 0.39 -18.30 -23.93
CA CYS A 274 1.29 -19.15 -23.15
C CYS A 274 0.84 -20.61 -23.09
N ASP A 275 1.80 -21.53 -23.08
CA ASP A 275 1.58 -22.92 -22.68
C ASP A 275 1.33 -23.03 -21.17
N THR A 276 0.84 -24.19 -20.70
CA THR A 276 0.44 -24.39 -19.30
C THR A 276 1.58 -24.10 -18.30
N ALA A 277 2.83 -24.45 -18.65
CA ALA A 277 3.98 -24.17 -17.81
C ALA A 277 4.30 -22.66 -17.75
N SER A 278 4.29 -21.96 -18.89
CA SER A 278 4.53 -20.51 -18.91
C SER A 278 3.39 -19.72 -18.27
N LYS A 279 2.13 -20.19 -18.37
CA LYS A 279 0.97 -19.57 -17.70
C LYS A 279 1.20 -19.44 -16.19
N LYS A 280 1.71 -20.48 -15.53
CA LYS A 280 2.03 -20.43 -14.09
C LYS A 280 3.05 -19.35 -13.78
N LYS A 281 4.14 -19.26 -14.56
CA LYS A 281 5.17 -18.24 -14.38
C LYS A 281 4.64 -16.82 -14.64
N VAL A 282 3.82 -16.62 -15.67
CA VAL A 282 3.16 -15.34 -15.94
C VAL A 282 2.28 -14.91 -14.76
N LEU A 283 1.47 -15.84 -14.21
CA LEU A 283 0.62 -15.54 -13.06
C LEU A 283 1.44 -15.17 -11.82
N GLU A 284 2.56 -15.84 -11.58
CA GLU A 284 3.49 -15.51 -10.50
C GLU A 284 4.09 -14.10 -10.65
N ILE A 285 4.53 -13.74 -11.86
CA ILE A 285 5.03 -12.39 -12.15
C ILE A 285 3.93 -11.33 -11.96
N LEU A 286 2.71 -11.59 -12.45
CA LEU A 286 1.56 -10.70 -12.27
C LEU A 286 1.19 -10.53 -10.80
N TRP A 287 1.27 -11.61 -10.01
CA TRP A 287 1.07 -11.56 -8.57
C TRP A 287 2.15 -10.72 -7.88
N MET A 288 3.43 -10.90 -8.25
CA MET A 288 4.53 -10.09 -7.74
C MET A 288 4.37 -8.60 -8.06
N ILE A 289 3.93 -8.26 -9.28
CA ILE A 289 3.58 -6.87 -9.64
C ILE A 289 2.49 -6.34 -8.72
N ASN A 290 1.39 -7.09 -8.54
CA ASN A 290 0.28 -6.66 -7.70
C ASN A 290 0.71 -6.48 -6.24
N LYS A 291 1.57 -7.37 -5.72
CA LYS A 291 2.09 -7.32 -4.36
C LYS A 291 3.02 -6.13 -4.13
N ARG A 292 4.01 -5.92 -5.02
CA ARG A 292 4.94 -4.78 -4.91
C ARG A 292 4.26 -3.43 -5.12
N ASN A 293 3.23 -3.39 -5.95
CA ASN A 293 2.45 -2.19 -6.20
C ASN A 293 1.15 -2.13 -5.40
N GLN A 294 1.02 -2.97 -4.36
CA GLN A 294 -0.23 -3.06 -3.59
C GLN A 294 -0.60 -1.70 -3.01
N ASP A 295 0.36 -0.91 -2.54
CA ASP A 295 0.11 0.43 -2.00
C ASP A 295 -0.37 1.43 -3.06
N HIS A 296 0.10 1.29 -4.31
CA HIS A 296 -0.44 2.08 -5.43
C HIS A 296 -1.89 1.71 -5.73
N PHE A 297 -2.21 0.41 -5.71
CA PHE A 297 -3.56 -0.08 -6.04
C PHE A 297 -4.55 0.14 -4.90
N VAL A 298 -4.15 -0.18 -3.67
CA VAL A 298 -4.90 -0.03 -2.43
C VAL A 298 -5.04 1.45 -2.11
N GLY A 299 -4.00 2.28 -2.24
CA GLY A 299 -4.13 3.73 -2.10
C GLY A 299 -5.14 4.34 -3.08
N ASN A 300 -5.20 3.86 -4.33
CA ASN A 300 -6.19 4.31 -5.31
C ASN A 300 -7.59 3.74 -5.05
N HIS A 301 -7.70 2.50 -4.59
CA HIS A 301 -8.98 1.85 -4.28
C HIS A 301 -9.57 2.38 -2.97
N ILE A 302 -8.80 2.46 -1.90
CA ILE A 302 -9.15 3.10 -0.63
C ILE A 302 -9.47 4.56 -0.88
N ARG A 303 -8.69 5.33 -1.62
CA ARG A 303 -9.05 6.74 -1.90
C ARG A 303 -10.31 6.88 -2.75
N LYS A 304 -10.58 5.95 -3.67
CA LYS A 304 -11.86 5.92 -4.40
C LYS A 304 -13.02 5.52 -3.49
N ILE A 305 -12.84 4.53 -2.64
CA ILE A 305 -13.85 4.04 -1.70
C ILE A 305 -14.08 5.10 -0.62
N PHE A 306 -13.06 5.57 0.07
CA PHE A 306 -13.11 6.66 1.05
C PHE A 306 -13.52 8.00 0.44
N GLY A 307 -13.11 8.34 -0.77
CA GLY A 307 -13.62 9.54 -1.46
C GLY A 307 -15.12 9.41 -1.74
N LEU A 308 -15.57 8.27 -2.28
CA LEU A 308 -16.99 8.00 -2.47
C LEU A 308 -17.76 7.91 -1.15
N VAL A 309 -17.15 7.38 -0.09
CA VAL A 309 -17.74 7.22 1.25
C VAL A 309 -17.83 8.57 1.94
N LEU A 310 -16.78 9.38 1.99
CA LEU A 310 -16.83 10.73 2.58
C LEU A 310 -17.82 11.63 1.84
N ASP A 311 -17.89 11.54 0.51
CA ASP A 311 -18.86 12.28 -0.31
C ASP A 311 -20.32 11.75 -0.19
N THR A 312 -20.56 10.60 0.46
CA THR A 312 -21.91 10.01 0.61
C THR A 312 -22.35 9.80 2.06
N TYR A 313 -21.42 9.73 3.01
CA TYR A 313 -21.72 9.58 4.45
C TYR A 313 -22.27 10.87 5.06
N GLU A 314 -22.00 12.03 4.47
CA GLU A 314 -22.63 13.28 4.89
C GLU A 314 -24.12 13.37 4.50
N GLU A 315 -24.62 12.50 3.62
CA GLU A 315 -26.00 12.59 3.09
C GLU A 315 -26.90 11.37 3.36
N VAL A 316 -26.36 10.20 3.72
CA VAL A 316 -27.18 8.97 3.84
C VAL A 316 -27.27 8.50 5.27
N ASP A 317 -28.41 8.81 5.89
CA ASP A 317 -28.85 8.30 7.18
C ASP A 317 -28.75 6.76 7.21
N ALA A 318 -27.94 6.22 8.12
CA ALA A 318 -27.56 4.80 8.19
C ALA A 318 -28.71 3.83 8.53
N GLY A 319 -29.94 4.33 8.63
CA GLY A 319 -31.14 3.57 9.02
C GLY A 319 -32.05 3.13 7.87
N ALA A 320 -31.81 3.55 6.63
CA ALA A 320 -32.68 3.16 5.52
C ALA A 320 -32.38 1.72 5.05
N PHE A 321 -32.98 0.75 5.73
CA PHE A 321 -33.14 -0.62 5.26
C PHE A 321 -33.68 -0.57 3.81
N LEU A 322 -32.91 -1.12 2.87
CA LEU A 322 -33.47 -1.48 1.56
C LEU A 322 -34.64 -2.43 1.87
N PRO A 323 -35.86 -2.15 1.38
CA PRO A 323 -36.97 -3.07 1.56
C PRO A 323 -36.52 -4.45 1.08
N VAL A 324 -36.95 -5.50 1.76
CA VAL A 324 -36.84 -6.87 1.27
C VAL A 324 -37.62 -6.92 -0.06
N VAL A 325 -36.93 -6.63 -1.16
CA VAL A 325 -37.52 -6.69 -2.50
C VAL A 325 -37.57 -8.17 -2.84
N ILE A 326 -38.79 -8.69 -2.81
CA ILE A 326 -39.11 -10.07 -3.10
C ILE A 326 -38.61 -10.41 -4.53
N LEU A 327 -37.91 -11.53 -4.66
CA LEU A 327 -37.24 -12.04 -5.88
C LEU A 327 -38.18 -12.31 -7.07
N ASP A 328 -39.47 -12.02 -6.94
CA ASP A 328 -40.53 -12.48 -7.84
C ASP A 328 -40.48 -11.86 -9.25
N ASN A 329 -39.59 -10.90 -9.51
CA ASN A 329 -39.49 -10.18 -10.79
C ASN A 329 -38.14 -10.37 -11.52
N ILE A 330 -37.40 -11.43 -11.24
CA ILE A 330 -36.20 -11.77 -12.02
C ILE A 330 -36.63 -12.51 -13.30
N ASP A 331 -36.17 -12.00 -14.43
CA ASP A 331 -36.30 -12.62 -15.75
C ASP A 331 -35.81 -14.09 -15.72
N PRO A 332 -36.56 -15.10 -16.22
CA PRO A 332 -36.18 -16.51 -16.14
C PRO A 332 -34.75 -16.81 -16.63
N GLU A 333 -34.30 -16.09 -17.65
CA GLU A 333 -32.93 -16.21 -18.17
C GLU A 333 -31.87 -15.72 -17.16
N GLN A 334 -32.19 -14.66 -16.41
CA GLN A 334 -31.34 -14.17 -15.33
C GLN A 334 -31.37 -15.10 -14.11
N GLN A 335 -32.50 -15.75 -13.84
CA GLN A 335 -32.62 -16.70 -12.74
C GLN A 335 -31.69 -17.91 -12.93
N ALA A 336 -31.53 -18.39 -14.16
CA ALA A 336 -30.54 -19.42 -14.48
C ALA A 336 -29.09 -18.96 -14.21
N LYS A 337 -28.75 -17.72 -14.59
CA LYS A 337 -27.42 -17.12 -14.35
C LYS A 337 -27.15 -16.92 -12.85
N VAL A 338 -28.14 -16.44 -12.11
CA VAL A 338 -28.09 -16.27 -10.65
C VAL A 338 -27.85 -17.63 -9.98
N SER A 339 -28.61 -18.65 -10.37
CA SER A 339 -28.44 -20.01 -9.84
C SER A 339 -27.05 -20.57 -10.13
N ALA A 340 -26.52 -20.39 -11.35
CA ALA A 340 -25.19 -20.85 -11.71
C ALA A 340 -24.09 -20.16 -10.89
N VAL A 341 -24.14 -18.83 -10.73
CA VAL A 341 -23.17 -18.09 -9.92
C VAL A 341 -23.27 -18.47 -8.44
N ARG A 342 -24.48 -18.61 -7.92
CA ARG A 342 -24.73 -19.04 -6.54
C ARG A 342 -24.13 -20.42 -6.28
N GLN A 343 -24.40 -21.40 -7.15
CA GLN A 343 -23.86 -22.76 -7.01
C GLN A 343 -22.34 -22.78 -7.13
N ALA A 344 -21.76 -21.96 -8.03
CA ALA A 344 -20.31 -21.82 -8.12
C ALA A 344 -19.70 -21.26 -6.82
N LEU A 345 -20.30 -20.23 -6.22
CA LEU A 345 -19.84 -19.67 -4.95
C LEU A 345 -20.02 -20.64 -3.76
N LEU A 346 -21.16 -21.33 -3.67
CA LEU A 346 -21.42 -22.33 -2.63
C LEU A 346 -20.56 -23.60 -2.77
N SER A 347 -20.05 -23.87 -3.98
CA SER A 347 -19.10 -24.98 -4.19
C SER A 347 -17.76 -24.75 -3.48
N ILE A 348 -17.41 -23.50 -3.18
CA ILE A 348 -16.21 -23.14 -2.43
C ILE A 348 -16.45 -23.50 -0.96
N PHE A 349 -15.65 -24.44 -0.44
CA PHE A 349 -15.82 -25.01 0.90
C PHE A 349 -15.90 -23.95 2.00
N SER A 350 -15.00 -22.96 1.96
CA SER A 350 -14.92 -21.86 2.93
C SER A 350 -16.15 -20.93 2.93
N LEU A 351 -16.98 -20.97 1.88
CA LEU A 351 -18.14 -20.10 1.72
C LEU A 351 -19.49 -20.81 1.95
N ARG A 352 -19.49 -22.10 2.28
CA ARG A 352 -20.75 -22.87 2.46
C ARG A 352 -21.65 -22.29 3.55
N ASN A 353 -21.07 -21.69 4.58
CA ASN A 353 -21.81 -21.07 5.69
C ASN A 353 -22.26 -19.63 5.37
N GLU A 354 -21.90 -19.09 4.22
CA GLU A 354 -22.15 -17.71 3.79
C GLU A 354 -23.31 -17.59 2.79
N ALA A 355 -24.28 -18.52 2.86
CA ALA A 355 -25.38 -18.57 1.90
C ALA A 355 -26.14 -17.24 1.80
N GLU A 356 -26.37 -16.55 2.92
CA GLU A 356 -27.06 -15.25 2.95
C GLU A 356 -26.26 -14.15 2.23
N SER A 357 -24.96 -14.04 2.51
CA SER A 357 -24.05 -13.09 1.85
C SER A 357 -23.97 -13.35 0.34
N ILE A 358 -23.92 -14.62 -0.07
CA ILE A 358 -23.90 -15.03 -1.47
C ILE A 358 -25.21 -14.69 -2.18
N GLU A 359 -26.36 -14.93 -1.53
CA GLU A 359 -27.67 -14.56 -2.08
C GLU A 359 -27.80 -13.05 -2.25
N ASN A 360 -27.37 -12.28 -1.24
CA ASN A 360 -27.33 -10.82 -1.30
C ASN A 360 -26.43 -10.31 -2.43
N LEU A 361 -25.26 -10.92 -2.63
CA LEU A 361 -24.35 -10.59 -3.73
C LEU A 361 -24.99 -10.89 -5.09
N CYS A 362 -25.58 -12.07 -5.25
CA CYS A 362 -26.23 -12.46 -6.49
C CYS A 362 -27.42 -11.54 -6.80
N PHE A 363 -28.24 -11.22 -5.80
CA PHE A 363 -29.32 -10.25 -5.94
C PHE A 363 -28.80 -8.90 -6.44
N LEU A 364 -27.80 -8.34 -5.75
CA LEU A 364 -27.21 -7.05 -6.12
C LEU A 364 -26.66 -7.08 -7.55
N LEU A 365 -25.97 -8.13 -7.96
CA LEU A 365 -25.37 -8.21 -9.31
C LEU A 365 -26.41 -8.29 -10.43
N PHE A 366 -27.52 -9.00 -10.22
CA PHE A 366 -28.44 -9.35 -11.30
C PHE A 366 -29.73 -8.53 -11.36
N VAL A 367 -30.07 -7.75 -10.33
CA VAL A 367 -31.21 -6.81 -10.35
C VAL A 367 -30.98 -5.71 -11.39
N LYS A 368 -31.83 -5.72 -12.44
CA LYS A 368 -31.78 -4.78 -13.58
C LYS A 368 -32.20 -3.35 -13.23
N LYS A 369 -33.12 -3.17 -12.27
CA LYS A 369 -33.67 -1.85 -11.92
C LYS A 369 -33.44 -1.57 -10.45
N TYR A 370 -32.62 -0.55 -10.18
CA TYR A 370 -32.55 0.07 -8.86
C TYR A 370 -33.32 1.39 -8.89
N PRO A 371 -33.88 1.83 -7.75
CA PRO A 371 -34.46 3.16 -7.68
C PRO A 371 -33.37 4.21 -8.01
N PRO A 372 -33.69 5.24 -8.82
CA PRO A 372 -32.74 6.27 -9.17
C PRO A 372 -32.15 6.90 -7.91
N GLY A 373 -30.82 7.09 -7.89
CA GLY A 373 -30.08 7.59 -6.71
C GLY A 373 -29.38 6.52 -5.87
N HIS A 374 -29.77 5.24 -5.97
CA HIS A 374 -29.18 4.16 -5.15
C HIS A 374 -28.06 3.37 -5.84
N GLU A 375 -27.64 3.76 -7.05
CA GLU A 375 -26.60 3.05 -7.82
C GLU A 375 -25.25 3.02 -7.09
N LYS A 376 -24.89 4.12 -6.40
CA LYS A 376 -23.66 4.19 -5.59
C LYS A 376 -23.72 3.23 -4.40
N THR A 377 -24.83 3.20 -3.67
CA THR A 377 -25.05 2.29 -2.53
C THR A 377 -25.00 0.83 -2.96
N LYS A 378 -25.54 0.50 -4.13
CA LYS A 378 -25.45 -0.84 -4.72
C LYS A 378 -24.01 -1.25 -4.94
N ILE A 379 -23.21 -0.41 -5.61
CA ILE A 379 -21.78 -0.70 -5.86
C ILE A 379 -21.04 -0.90 -4.54
N PHE A 380 -21.31 -0.06 -3.54
CA PHE A 380 -20.70 -0.17 -2.23
C PHE A 380 -21.02 -1.50 -1.54
N LYS A 381 -22.30 -1.90 -1.52
CA LYS A 381 -22.71 -3.19 -0.93
C LYS A 381 -22.10 -4.38 -1.68
N VAL A 382 -22.04 -4.35 -3.01
CA VAL A 382 -21.37 -5.40 -3.80
C VAL A 382 -19.90 -5.52 -3.41
N ILE A 383 -19.18 -4.39 -3.30
CA ILE A 383 -17.77 -4.39 -2.91
C ILE A 383 -17.61 -4.94 -1.49
N SER A 384 -18.41 -4.47 -0.54
CA SER A 384 -18.35 -4.92 0.86
C SER A 384 -18.52 -6.44 0.97
N ILE A 385 -19.61 -6.97 0.41
CA ILE A 385 -19.91 -8.41 0.48
C ILE A 385 -18.82 -9.22 -0.23
N THR A 386 -18.31 -8.74 -1.37
CA THR A 386 -17.23 -9.43 -2.09
C THR A 386 -15.93 -9.45 -1.28
N CYS A 387 -15.60 -8.36 -0.59
CA CYS A 387 -14.44 -8.30 0.31
C CYS A 387 -14.57 -9.26 1.49
N ASP A 388 -15.74 -9.34 2.12
CA ASP A 388 -16.00 -10.23 3.25
C ASP A 388 -15.90 -11.70 2.83
N LEU A 389 -16.49 -12.08 1.70
CA LEU A 389 -16.37 -13.43 1.14
C LEU A 389 -14.91 -13.76 0.77
N TYR A 390 -14.17 -12.80 0.22
CA TYR A 390 -12.75 -13.00 -0.11
C TYR A 390 -11.90 -13.22 1.14
N ALA A 391 -12.14 -12.46 2.22
CA ALA A 391 -11.43 -12.64 3.49
C ALA A 391 -11.62 -14.06 4.04
N LYS A 392 -12.85 -14.59 4.01
CA LYS A 392 -13.14 -15.97 4.46
C LYS A 392 -12.46 -17.03 3.60
N CYS A 393 -12.39 -16.82 2.28
CA CYS A 393 -11.62 -17.71 1.40
C CYS A 393 -10.13 -17.71 1.74
N ARG A 394 -9.59 -16.53 2.07
CA ARG A 394 -8.18 -16.37 2.42
C ARG A 394 -7.82 -17.05 3.74
N GLU A 395 -8.63 -16.84 4.78
CA GLU A 395 -8.45 -17.47 6.10
C GLU A 395 -8.42 -19.01 5.96
N SER A 396 -9.37 -19.58 5.22
CA SER A 396 -9.40 -21.02 4.98
C SER A 396 -8.20 -21.55 4.18
N MET A 397 -7.58 -20.73 3.32
CA MET A 397 -6.35 -21.12 2.62
C MET A 397 -5.15 -21.12 3.58
N GLU A 398 -5.05 -20.13 4.46
CA GLU A 398 -3.99 -20.04 5.47
C GLU A 398 -4.08 -21.22 6.46
N ASP A 399 -5.29 -21.65 6.83
CA ASP A 399 -5.52 -22.82 7.69
C ASP A 399 -5.18 -24.16 7.01
N SER A 400 -5.22 -24.23 5.68
CA SER A 400 -4.90 -25.46 4.94
C SER A 400 -3.41 -25.71 4.72
N VAL A 401 -2.58 -24.69 4.96
CA VAL A 401 -1.12 -24.72 4.78
C VAL A 401 -0.39 -25.05 6.08
N ASN A 402 -1.05 -24.84 7.22
CA ASN A 402 -0.59 -25.24 8.55
C ASN A 402 -1.09 -26.64 8.90
#